data_AF-A0AAN0JX66-F1
#
_entry.id   AF-A0AAN0JX66-F1
#
_cell.length_a   1.000
_cell.length_b   1.000
_cell.length_c   1.000
_cell.angle_alpha   90.00
_cell.angle_beta   90.00
_cell.angle_gamma   90.00
#
_symmetry.space_group_name_H-M   'P 1'
#
loop_
_entity.id
_entity.type
_entity.pdbx_description
1 polymer ?
#
loop_
_entity_poly.entity_id
_entity_poly.type
_entity_poly.pdbx_seq_one_letter_code
_entity_poly.pdbx_strand_id
1 'polypeptide(L)'
;MLWEQQSVLSKLGTSEEAAQVRAKMQSMSLLSDMQAFKAANPGCVLEDFIRWYSPRDWIDSNDDDDDDEKSSDGLEPKENDPKGRLSIRMRQAGNMWVETWDNASPIPAYKQKRLFDDTKEAEKVLHWLSALKPAELVLMVLPCLVHSAVLHLKKELEEMALPSAWGYINDAINITKTIQWISLDSLPIYQECFGLLEKTEHDIATAASLHAKLKQGLDINTDSVKRTAAEDKELMASIQILVEEPELVLQDPVTSVTGLAFQGLLKTQIAFQSLDEVSSSRHSRQHQTKFTGAALPKATAREFILRTVSPQPSLLSSPAPQRMFCFLTKDETRVAGAFTQDVLIV
;
A
#
# COMPACT_ATOMS: atom_id res chain seq x y z
N MET A 1 30.09 0.30 1.01
CA MET A 1 30.93 0.81 2.12
C MET A 1 30.16 1.56 3.19
N LEU A 2 29.32 2.58 2.90
CA LEU A 2 28.61 3.31 3.97
C LEU A 2 27.59 2.45 4.74
N TRP A 3 26.80 1.65 4.02
CA TRP A 3 25.85 0.70 4.65
C TRP A 3 26.58 -0.42 5.39
N GLU A 4 27.72 -0.88 4.87
CA GLU A 4 28.60 -1.85 5.53
C GLU A 4 29.21 -1.25 6.81
N GLN A 5 29.71 -0.02 6.76
CA GLN A 5 30.21 0.71 7.92
C GLN A 5 29.11 0.89 8.97
N GLN A 6 27.90 1.28 8.56
CA GLN A 6 26.76 1.42 9.46
C GLN A 6 26.31 0.06 10.04
N SER A 7 26.34 -1.02 9.26
CA SER A 7 26.06 -2.38 9.72
C SER A 7 27.12 -2.90 10.70
N VAL A 8 28.40 -2.58 10.47
CA VAL A 8 29.49 -2.92 11.39
C VAL A 8 29.34 -2.14 12.69
N LEU A 9 29.03 -0.84 12.61
CA LEU A 9 28.78 0.02 13.78
C LEU A 9 27.56 -0.43 14.60
N SER A 10 26.49 -0.95 13.94
CA SER A 10 25.30 -1.46 14.64
C SER A 10 25.50 -2.84 15.27
N LYS A 11 26.40 -3.66 14.71
CA LYS A 11 26.79 -4.96 15.28
C LYS A 11 27.78 -4.84 16.44
N LEU A 12 28.55 -3.75 16.51
CA LEU A 12 29.40 -3.42 17.65
C LEU A 12 28.50 -3.11 18.86
N GLY A 13 28.62 -3.90 19.93
CA GLY A 13 27.82 -3.74 21.16
C GLY A 13 28.13 -2.46 21.96
N THR A 14 27.62 -2.35 23.18
CA THR A 14 27.83 -1.16 24.04
C THR A 14 29.05 -1.26 24.96
N SER A 15 29.92 -2.27 24.79
CA SER A 15 31.14 -2.38 25.59
C SER A 15 32.08 -1.18 25.36
N GLU A 16 32.93 -0.91 26.34
CA GLU A 16 33.92 0.17 26.29
C GLU A 16 34.89 0.00 25.11
N GLU A 17 35.32 -1.24 24.84
CA GLU A 17 36.12 -1.60 23.65
C GLU A 17 35.36 -1.34 22.33
N ALA A 18 34.07 -1.68 22.28
CA ALA A 18 33.24 -1.41 21.10
C ALA A 18 33.01 0.09 20.89
N ALA A 19 32.89 0.87 21.96
CA ALA A 19 32.82 2.33 21.90
C ALA A 19 34.10 2.93 21.33
N GLN A 20 35.28 2.45 21.75
CA GLN A 20 36.58 2.88 21.20
C GLN A 20 36.74 2.51 19.71
N VAL A 21 36.30 1.32 19.29
CA VAL A 21 36.34 0.92 17.88
C VAL A 21 35.38 1.76 17.02
N ARG A 22 34.17 2.06 17.50
CA ARG A 22 33.24 2.98 16.82
C ARG A 22 33.83 4.38 16.68
N ALA A 23 34.38 4.89 17.77
CA ALA A 23 35.11 6.15 17.83
C ALA A 23 36.22 6.21 16.78
N LYS A 24 37.04 5.17 16.69
CA LYS A 24 38.16 5.08 15.74
C LYS A 24 37.70 4.94 14.28
N MET A 25 36.60 4.23 14.02
CA MET A 25 36.01 4.15 12.68
C MET A 25 35.40 5.49 12.24
N GLN A 26 34.78 6.22 13.17
CA GLN A 26 34.22 7.54 12.94
C GLN A 26 35.31 8.63 12.87
N SER A 27 36.48 8.41 13.48
CA SER A 27 37.60 9.36 13.44
C SER A 27 38.37 9.38 12.12
N MET A 28 38.08 8.48 11.17
CA MET A 28 38.76 8.50 9.86
C MET A 28 38.46 9.76 9.05
N SER A 29 37.21 10.27 9.11
CA SER A 29 36.88 11.56 8.46
C SER A 29 37.59 12.71 9.17
N LEU A 30 37.50 12.73 10.51
CA LEU A 30 38.16 13.73 11.34
C LEU A 30 39.67 13.79 11.09
N LEU A 31 40.33 12.62 11.00
CA LEU A 31 41.74 12.51 10.69
C LEU A 31 42.06 13.08 9.30
N SER A 32 41.26 12.75 8.28
CA SER A 32 41.43 13.31 6.93
C SER A 32 41.33 14.84 6.94
N ASP A 33 40.34 15.38 7.67
CA ASP A 33 40.12 16.82 7.79
C ASP A 33 41.28 17.51 8.52
N MET A 34 41.75 16.94 9.63
CA MET A 34 42.91 17.45 10.38
C MET A 34 44.19 17.42 9.55
N GLN A 35 44.42 16.36 8.77
CA GLN A 35 45.57 16.26 7.86
C GLN A 35 45.54 17.35 6.78
N ALA A 36 44.36 17.63 6.22
CA ALA A 36 44.18 18.64 5.19
C ALA A 36 44.38 20.04 5.77
N PHE A 37 43.85 20.29 6.96
CA PHE A 37 43.97 21.56 7.66
C PHE A 37 45.43 21.88 8.02
N LYS A 38 46.17 20.91 8.58
CA LYS A 38 47.61 21.07 8.86
C LYS A 38 48.44 21.32 7.60
N ALA A 39 48.06 20.71 6.47
CA ALA A 39 48.74 20.93 5.20
C ALA A 39 48.47 22.33 4.62
N ALA A 40 47.26 22.85 4.81
CA ALA A 40 46.86 24.18 4.36
C ALA A 40 47.41 25.31 5.26
N ASN A 41 47.58 25.03 6.55
CA ASN A 41 47.99 26.01 7.57
C ASN A 41 49.26 25.55 8.33
N PRO A 42 50.47 25.79 7.78
CA PRO A 42 51.71 25.43 8.46
C PRO A 42 51.84 26.15 9.81
N GLY A 43 52.17 25.39 10.87
CA GLY A 43 52.33 25.93 12.23
C GLY A 43 51.03 26.08 13.02
N CYS A 44 49.89 25.65 12.48
CA CYS A 44 48.62 25.68 13.21
C CYS A 44 48.63 24.76 14.44
N VAL A 45 47.84 25.14 15.44
CA VAL A 45 47.59 24.33 16.64
C VAL A 45 46.16 23.77 16.65
N LEU A 46 45.84 22.91 17.61
CA LEU A 46 44.53 22.25 17.68
C LEU A 46 43.40 23.27 17.85
N GLU A 47 43.68 24.35 18.59
CA GLU A 47 42.79 25.47 18.84
C GLU A 47 42.34 26.15 17.54
N ASP A 48 43.26 26.33 16.58
CA ASP A 48 42.95 26.91 15.27
C ASP A 48 42.01 25.99 14.47
N PHE A 49 42.21 24.68 14.56
CA PHE A 49 41.36 23.70 13.91
C PHE A 49 39.96 23.66 14.55
N ILE A 50 39.87 23.69 15.88
CA ILE A 50 38.58 23.66 16.59
C ILE A 50 37.77 24.93 16.30
N ARG A 51 38.41 26.10 16.28
CA ARG A 51 37.78 27.36 15.86
C ARG A 51 37.13 27.28 14.47
N TRP A 52 37.75 26.54 13.55
CA TRP A 52 37.24 26.37 12.19
C TRP A 52 36.21 25.23 12.06
N TYR A 53 36.51 24.06 12.61
CA TYR A 53 35.75 22.82 12.40
C TYR A 53 34.59 22.64 13.38
N SER A 54 34.74 23.10 14.63
CA SER A 54 33.69 23.08 15.65
C SER A 54 33.68 24.38 16.46
N PRO A 55 33.18 25.49 15.90
CA PRO A 55 33.13 26.78 16.60
C PRO A 55 32.40 26.73 17.94
N ARG A 56 31.47 25.79 18.12
CA ARG A 56 30.75 25.56 19.38
C ARG A 56 31.63 25.03 20.51
N ASP A 57 32.76 24.41 20.20
CA ASP A 57 33.72 23.91 21.18
C ASP A 57 34.82 24.93 21.51
N TRP A 58 34.74 26.13 20.94
CA TRP A 58 35.60 27.26 21.25
C TRP A 58 34.84 28.25 22.15
N ILE A 59 35.42 28.60 23.31
CA ILE A 59 34.84 29.58 24.24
C ILE A 59 35.65 30.86 24.11
N ASP A 60 35.05 31.92 23.58
CA ASP A 60 35.67 33.23 23.49
C ASP A 60 35.76 33.87 24.89
N SER A 61 36.90 34.51 25.18
CA SER A 61 37.17 35.15 26.46
C SER A 61 36.33 36.41 26.74
N ASN A 62 35.43 36.77 25.83
CA ASN A 62 34.60 37.98 25.92
C ASN A 62 33.12 37.68 26.19
N ASP A 63 32.70 36.41 26.10
CA ASP A 63 31.34 35.97 26.41
C ASP A 63 31.30 35.45 27.85
N ASP A 64 31.47 36.35 28.82
CA ASP A 64 31.22 36.12 30.26
C ASP A 64 29.74 36.39 30.61
N ASP A 65 28.81 36.06 29.71
CA ASP A 65 27.36 36.12 29.98
C ASP A 65 26.77 34.73 29.72
N ASP A 66 27.03 33.80 30.65
CA ASP A 66 26.06 32.88 31.27
C ASP A 66 26.76 31.60 31.81
N ASP A 67 26.81 31.53 33.14
CA ASP A 67 26.86 30.34 34.02
C ASP A 67 27.76 29.15 33.62
N ASP A 68 29.01 29.15 34.13
CA ASP A 68 29.45 28.14 35.12
C ASP A 68 30.92 28.36 35.54
N GLU A 69 31.11 28.48 36.85
CA GLU A 69 32.36 28.43 37.63
C GLU A 69 33.47 29.45 37.32
N LYS A 70 33.52 30.47 38.18
CA LYS A 70 34.73 31.23 38.52
C LYS A 70 35.88 30.25 38.82
N SER A 71 36.83 30.16 37.89
CA SER A 71 38.15 29.61 38.20
C SER A 71 38.81 30.47 39.29
N SER A 72 39.12 29.83 40.41
CA SER A 72 39.68 30.41 41.62
C SER A 72 41.18 30.68 41.52
N ASP A 73 41.67 31.23 40.41
CA ASP A 73 43.04 31.73 40.32
C ASP A 73 43.00 33.11 39.66
N GLY A 74 43.06 34.14 40.51
CA GLY A 74 43.09 35.54 40.13
C GLY A 74 44.44 35.92 39.54
N LEU A 75 44.69 35.52 38.30
CA LEU A 75 45.76 36.08 37.48
C LEU A 75 45.15 36.95 36.37
N GLU A 76 45.51 38.22 36.37
CA GLU A 76 45.14 39.18 35.33
C GLU A 76 45.57 38.66 33.93
N PRO A 77 44.72 38.76 32.91
CA PRO A 77 45.05 38.31 31.56
C PRO A 77 46.18 39.20 31.00
N LYS A 78 47.30 38.57 30.62
CA LYS A 78 48.38 39.26 29.90
C LYS A 78 47.91 39.60 28.50
N GLU A 79 48.29 40.78 28.01
CA GLU A 79 47.91 41.40 26.72
C GLU A 79 48.18 40.55 25.46
N ASN A 80 48.84 39.39 25.61
CA ASN A 80 49.23 38.47 24.54
C ASN A 80 48.67 37.04 24.68
N ASP A 81 47.77 36.77 25.65
CA ASP A 81 47.11 35.47 25.70
C ASP A 81 46.11 35.31 24.55
N PRO A 82 46.05 34.13 23.89
CA PRO A 82 45.09 33.88 22.83
C PRO A 82 43.67 34.07 23.38
N LYS A 83 42.90 34.96 22.75
CA LYS A 83 41.53 35.34 23.15
C LYS A 83 40.57 34.13 23.06
N GLY A 84 40.53 33.30 24.09
CA GLY A 84 39.60 32.18 24.26
C GLY A 84 40.25 30.85 24.63
N ARG A 85 39.42 29.88 25.02
CA ARG A 85 39.83 28.55 25.53
C ARG A 85 38.96 27.44 24.95
N LEU A 86 39.50 26.22 24.91
CA LEU A 86 38.74 25.02 24.51
C LEU A 86 37.63 24.70 25.51
N SER A 87 36.53 24.11 25.04
CA SER A 87 35.43 23.65 25.88
C SER A 87 35.87 22.60 26.92
N ILE A 88 35.09 22.43 28.00
CA ILE A 88 35.38 21.42 29.05
C ILE A 88 35.47 20.02 28.44
N ARG A 89 34.58 19.69 27.48
CA ARG A 89 34.60 18.43 26.73
C ARG A 89 35.91 18.19 25.99
N MET A 90 36.50 19.25 25.43
CA MET A 90 37.76 19.16 24.68
C MET A 90 39.01 19.05 25.56
N ARG A 91 38.92 19.44 26.84
CA ARG A 91 40.02 19.38 27.83
C ARG A 91 40.04 18.10 28.67
N GLN A 92 39.09 17.19 28.47
CA GLN A 92 39.06 15.92 29.18
C GLN A 92 40.32 15.07 28.87
N ALA A 93 40.89 14.45 29.90
CA ALA A 93 42.04 13.57 29.74
C ALA A 93 41.65 12.36 28.86
N GLY A 94 42.46 12.05 27.85
CA GLY A 94 42.16 10.99 26.87
C GLY A 94 41.19 11.40 25.76
N ASN A 95 41.04 12.70 25.48
CA ASN A 95 40.21 13.16 24.36
C ASN A 95 40.78 12.67 23.02
N MET A 96 39.99 11.86 22.33
CA MET A 96 40.27 11.33 21.00
C MET A 96 40.62 12.40 19.96
N TRP A 97 40.09 13.62 20.08
CA TRP A 97 40.39 14.70 19.14
C TRP A 97 41.84 15.16 19.27
N VAL A 98 42.34 15.26 20.50
CA VAL A 98 43.75 15.60 20.78
C VAL A 98 44.64 14.48 20.27
N GLU A 99 44.31 13.22 20.58
CA GLU A 99 45.07 12.07 20.09
C GLU A 99 45.06 11.95 18.56
N THR A 100 43.93 12.20 17.91
CA THR A 100 43.82 12.20 16.45
C THR A 100 44.60 13.34 15.83
N TRP A 101 44.58 14.52 16.45
CA TRP A 101 45.36 15.67 16.02
C TRP A 101 46.85 15.41 16.11
N ASP A 102 47.35 14.87 17.22
CA ASP A 102 48.77 14.57 17.39
C ASP A 102 49.26 13.51 16.39
N ASN A 103 48.42 12.53 16.08
CA ASN A 103 48.70 11.51 15.07
C ASN A 103 48.50 11.98 13.61
N ALA A 104 47.87 13.14 13.38
CA ALA A 104 47.61 13.66 12.03
C ALA A 104 48.86 14.33 11.44
N SER A 105 49.31 13.82 10.29
CA SER A 105 50.39 14.41 9.47
C SER A 105 49.86 15.47 8.50
N PRO A 106 50.63 16.51 8.15
CA PRO A 106 50.22 17.53 7.17
C PRO A 106 50.21 16.94 5.75
N ILE A 107 49.05 16.44 5.30
CA ILE A 107 48.87 15.84 3.97
C ILE A 107 47.75 16.59 3.23
N PRO A 108 48.02 17.22 2.07
CA PRO A 108 46.99 17.87 1.26
C PRO A 108 45.91 16.88 0.79
N ALA A 109 44.66 17.32 0.67
CA ALA A 109 43.51 16.46 0.35
C ALA A 109 43.72 15.55 -0.88
N TYR A 110 44.37 16.05 -1.94
CA TYR A 110 44.63 15.28 -3.16
C TYR A 110 45.66 14.14 -3.00
N LYS A 111 46.45 14.13 -1.91
CA LYS A 111 47.40 13.06 -1.54
C LYS A 111 46.87 12.15 -0.44
N GLN A 112 45.74 12.49 0.16
CA GLN A 112 45.15 11.67 1.22
C GLN A 112 44.56 10.40 0.64
N LYS A 113 44.47 9.37 1.48
CA LYS A 113 43.76 8.15 1.14
C LYS A 113 42.27 8.47 0.99
N ARG A 114 41.68 8.11 -0.14
CA ARG A 114 40.23 8.29 -0.36
C ARG A 114 39.43 7.53 0.69
N LEU A 115 38.55 8.25 1.40
CA LEU A 115 37.61 7.66 2.36
C LEU A 115 36.51 6.86 1.65
N PHE A 116 36.18 7.25 0.43
CA PHE A 116 35.21 6.60 -0.44
C PHE A 116 35.84 6.28 -1.79
N ASP A 117 35.74 5.01 -2.19
CA ASP A 117 36.20 4.51 -3.48
C ASP A 117 34.98 4.27 -4.37
N ASP A 118 34.68 5.25 -5.21
CA ASP A 118 33.56 5.25 -6.14
C ASP A 118 33.64 4.10 -7.16
N THR A 119 34.85 3.77 -7.61
CA THR A 119 35.08 2.70 -8.59
C THR A 119 34.74 1.34 -7.99
N LYS A 120 35.28 1.06 -6.79
CA LYS A 120 35.01 -0.21 -6.10
C LYS A 120 33.54 -0.36 -5.72
N GLU A 121 32.89 0.72 -5.31
CA GLU A 121 31.46 0.69 -4.98
C GLU A 121 30.59 0.48 -6.23
N ALA A 122 30.97 1.07 -7.38
CA ALA A 122 30.31 0.78 -8.65
C ALA A 122 30.47 -0.69 -9.07
N GLU A 123 31.67 -1.26 -8.96
CA GLU A 123 31.91 -2.69 -9.24
C GLU A 123 31.08 -3.60 -8.34
N LYS A 124 30.96 -3.29 -7.05
CA LYS A 124 30.10 -4.03 -6.12
C LYS A 124 28.63 -4.01 -6.56
N VAL A 125 28.12 -2.85 -6.98
CA VAL A 125 26.74 -2.72 -7.47
C VAL A 125 26.54 -3.55 -8.74
N LEU A 126 27.48 -3.50 -9.68
CA LEU A 126 27.42 -4.31 -10.91
C LEU A 126 27.47 -5.81 -10.61
N HIS A 127 28.36 -6.24 -9.72
CA HIS A 127 28.43 -7.63 -9.29
C HIS A 127 27.13 -8.06 -8.62
N TRP A 128 26.57 -7.23 -7.73
CA TRP A 128 25.27 -7.48 -7.10
C TRP A 128 24.15 -7.63 -8.13
N LEU A 129 24.05 -6.72 -9.12
CA LEU A 129 23.09 -6.82 -10.21
C LEU A 129 23.28 -8.10 -11.05
N SER A 130 24.52 -8.49 -11.32
CA SER A 130 24.83 -9.71 -12.09
C SER A 130 24.51 -11.00 -11.33
N ALA A 131 24.55 -10.96 -10.00
CA ALA A 131 24.28 -12.09 -9.13
C ALA A 131 22.81 -12.18 -8.69
N LEU A 132 21.98 -11.22 -9.10
CA LEU A 132 20.59 -11.11 -8.69
C LEU A 132 19.78 -12.32 -9.19
N LYS A 133 19.09 -13.00 -8.27
CA LYS A 133 18.23 -14.13 -8.63
C LYS A 133 16.92 -13.63 -9.22
N PRO A 134 16.25 -14.41 -10.10
CA PRO A 134 14.94 -14.04 -10.63
C PRO A 134 13.90 -13.73 -9.54
N ALA A 135 13.90 -14.47 -8.43
CA ALA A 135 13.00 -14.22 -7.31
C ALA A 135 13.25 -12.86 -6.63
N GLU A 136 14.51 -12.47 -6.48
CA GLU A 136 14.89 -11.16 -5.91
C GLU A 136 14.48 -10.04 -6.85
N LEU A 137 14.70 -10.21 -8.16
CA LEU A 137 14.23 -9.27 -9.18
C LEU A 137 12.71 -9.08 -9.16
N VAL A 138 11.94 -10.17 -9.03
CA VAL A 138 10.48 -10.09 -8.92
C VAL A 138 10.08 -9.26 -7.69
N LEU A 139 10.70 -9.51 -6.54
CA LEU A 139 10.44 -8.72 -5.33
C LEU A 139 10.81 -7.24 -5.53
N MET A 140 11.86 -6.94 -6.31
CA MET A 140 12.25 -5.57 -6.64
C MET A 140 11.20 -4.83 -7.46
N VAL A 141 10.54 -5.53 -8.40
CA VAL A 141 9.59 -4.93 -9.34
C VAL A 141 8.14 -4.96 -8.80
N LEU A 142 7.86 -5.82 -7.81
CA LEU A 142 6.54 -5.98 -7.21
C LEU A 142 5.89 -4.67 -6.73
N PRO A 143 6.56 -3.77 -5.98
CA PRO A 143 5.94 -2.51 -5.55
C PRO A 143 5.46 -1.66 -6.74
N CYS A 144 6.26 -1.61 -7.82
CA CYS A 144 5.92 -0.87 -9.02
C CYS A 144 4.71 -1.47 -9.75
N LEU A 145 4.64 -2.80 -9.83
CA LEU A 145 3.51 -3.50 -10.45
C LEU A 145 2.22 -3.31 -9.66
N VAL A 146 2.27 -3.43 -8.33
CA VAL A 146 1.12 -3.23 -7.45
C VAL A 146 0.63 -1.78 -7.55
N HIS A 147 1.54 -0.81 -7.55
CA HIS A 147 1.18 0.59 -7.73
C HIS A 147 0.50 0.83 -9.09
N SER A 148 1.04 0.24 -10.16
CA SER A 148 0.44 0.31 -11.49
C SER A 148 -0.96 -0.33 -11.53
N ALA A 149 -1.15 -1.47 -10.87
CA ALA A 149 -2.44 -2.16 -10.80
C ALA A 149 -3.48 -1.32 -10.05
N VAL A 150 -3.11 -0.74 -8.90
CA VAL A 150 -3.98 0.18 -8.14
C VAL A 150 -4.40 1.37 -8.99
N LEU A 151 -3.46 2.01 -9.69
CA LEU A 151 -3.76 3.16 -10.56
C LEU A 151 -4.68 2.78 -11.73
N HIS A 152 -4.45 1.61 -12.31
CA HIS A 152 -5.27 1.11 -13.42
C HIS A 152 -6.71 0.85 -12.97
N LEU A 153 -6.90 0.09 -11.88
CA LEU A 153 -8.24 -0.20 -11.33
C LEU A 153 -8.94 1.06 -10.85
N LYS A 154 -8.23 2.01 -10.24
CA LYS A 154 -8.80 3.30 -9.86
C LYS A 154 -9.36 4.05 -11.07
N LYS A 155 -8.62 4.09 -12.17
CA LYS A 155 -9.07 4.75 -13.40
C LYS A 155 -10.32 4.09 -13.97
N GLU A 156 -10.36 2.76 -14.03
CA GLU A 156 -11.55 2.04 -14.52
C GLU A 156 -12.75 2.22 -13.59
N LEU A 157 -12.52 2.32 -12.29
CA LEU A 157 -13.56 2.59 -11.30
C LEU A 157 -14.16 4.00 -11.47
N GLU A 158 -13.33 4.99 -11.78
CA GLU A 158 -13.78 6.35 -12.11
C GLU A 158 -14.63 6.38 -13.39
N GLU A 159 -14.25 5.61 -14.41
CA GLU A 159 -14.98 5.50 -15.67
C GLU A 159 -16.35 4.80 -15.51
N MET A 160 -16.42 3.76 -14.66
CA MET A 160 -17.66 3.02 -14.39
C MET A 160 -18.55 3.65 -13.31
N ALA A 161 -18.04 4.64 -12.58
CA ALA A 161 -18.73 5.36 -11.51
C ALA A 161 -19.36 4.45 -10.43
N LEU A 162 -18.66 3.39 -10.01
CA LEU A 162 -19.11 2.45 -8.98
C LEU A 162 -18.65 2.90 -7.58
N PRO A 163 -19.55 3.36 -6.67
CA PRO A 163 -19.18 3.88 -5.35
C PRO A 163 -18.70 2.79 -4.36
N SER A 164 -19.24 1.58 -4.47
CA SER A 164 -19.02 0.48 -3.52
C SER A 164 -17.56 0.02 -3.44
N ALA A 165 -16.88 -0.12 -4.57
CA ALA A 165 -15.50 -0.59 -4.62
C ALA A 165 -14.45 0.49 -4.27
N TRP A 166 -14.86 1.75 -4.05
CA TRP A 166 -13.94 2.81 -3.62
C TRP A 166 -13.35 2.55 -2.23
N GLY A 167 -14.06 1.84 -1.36
CA GLY A 167 -13.50 1.44 -0.06
C GLY A 167 -12.24 0.59 -0.25
N TYR A 168 -12.36 -0.46 -1.05
CA TYR A 168 -11.28 -1.42 -1.31
C TYR A 168 -10.07 -0.76 -1.98
N ILE A 169 -10.30 0.10 -2.98
CA ILE A 169 -9.18 0.76 -3.68
C ILE A 169 -8.47 1.79 -2.79
N ASN A 170 -9.21 2.50 -1.92
CA ASN A 170 -8.60 3.47 -1.00
C ASN A 170 -7.77 2.76 0.08
N ASP A 171 -8.24 1.62 0.57
CA ASP A 171 -7.47 0.79 1.50
C ASP A 171 -6.20 0.24 0.83
N ALA A 172 -6.30 -0.23 -0.42
CA ALA A 172 -5.13 -0.64 -1.20
C ALA A 172 -4.14 0.53 -1.43
N ILE A 173 -4.62 1.75 -1.71
CA ILE A 173 -3.79 2.95 -1.81
C ILE A 173 -3.06 3.21 -0.48
N ASN A 174 -3.74 3.07 0.66
CA ASN A 174 -3.11 3.29 1.96
C ASN A 174 -2.03 2.24 2.27
N ILE A 175 -2.27 0.98 1.90
CA ILE A 175 -1.27 -0.08 2.01
C ILE A 175 -0.06 0.23 1.12
N THR A 176 -0.25 0.62 -0.14
CA THR A 176 0.90 0.91 -1.02
C THR A 176 1.77 2.08 -0.56
N LYS A 177 1.26 3.02 0.25
CA LYS A 177 2.06 4.11 0.84
C LYS A 177 3.07 3.62 1.89
N THR A 178 2.77 2.53 2.59
CA THR A 178 3.64 2.00 3.65
C THR A 178 4.74 1.09 3.09
N ILE A 179 4.54 0.61 1.86
CA ILE A 179 5.49 -0.23 1.14
C ILE A 179 6.62 0.65 0.58
N GLN A 180 7.66 0.86 1.38
CA GLN A 180 8.81 1.67 0.99
C GLN A 180 9.98 0.85 0.44
N TRP A 181 10.08 -0.43 0.79
CA TRP A 181 11.24 -1.26 0.47
C TRP A 181 10.91 -2.73 0.21
N ILE A 182 11.81 -3.36 -0.53
CA ILE A 182 11.75 -4.74 -0.99
C ILE A 182 12.20 -5.64 0.17
N SER A 183 11.26 -6.28 0.85
CA SER A 183 11.56 -7.29 1.86
C SER A 183 10.57 -8.46 1.78
N LEU A 184 11.06 -9.67 2.03
CA LEU A 184 10.22 -10.85 2.19
C LEU A 184 9.20 -10.70 3.34
N ASP A 185 9.53 -9.88 4.35
CA ASP A 185 8.66 -9.62 5.50
C ASP A 185 7.38 -8.85 5.11
N SER A 186 7.38 -8.21 3.95
CA SER A 186 6.23 -7.44 3.44
C SER A 186 5.24 -8.28 2.62
N LEU A 187 5.53 -9.57 2.37
CA LEU A 187 4.64 -10.46 1.60
C LEU A 187 3.21 -10.55 2.14
N PRO A 188 2.96 -10.63 3.47
CA PRO A 188 1.59 -10.65 3.99
C PRO A 188 0.80 -9.38 3.65
N ILE A 189 1.49 -8.22 3.65
CA ILE A 189 0.89 -6.92 3.32
C ILE A 189 0.50 -6.89 1.83
N TYR A 190 1.34 -7.47 0.96
CA TYR A 190 0.99 -7.63 -0.45
C TYR A 190 -0.20 -8.57 -0.66
N GLN A 191 -0.29 -9.66 0.10
CA GLN A 191 -1.41 -10.59 0.01
C GLN A 191 -2.73 -9.92 0.39
N GLU A 192 -2.74 -9.10 1.45
CA GLU A 192 -3.90 -8.28 1.81
C GLU A 192 -4.26 -7.31 0.69
N CYS A 193 -3.26 -6.61 0.14
CA CYS A 193 -3.45 -5.70 -1.00
C CYS A 193 -4.06 -6.42 -2.21
N PHE A 194 -3.55 -7.60 -2.58
CA PHE A 194 -4.09 -8.39 -3.68
C PHE A 194 -5.54 -8.81 -3.45
N GLY A 195 -5.92 -9.18 -2.22
CA GLY A 195 -7.31 -9.48 -1.90
C GLY A 195 -8.26 -8.29 -2.06
N LEU A 196 -7.78 -7.05 -1.87
CA LEU A 196 -8.54 -5.83 -2.14
C LEU A 196 -8.64 -5.53 -3.64
N LEU A 197 -7.55 -5.73 -4.38
CA LEU A 197 -7.53 -5.56 -5.84
C LEU A 197 -8.44 -6.57 -6.53
N GLU A 198 -8.42 -7.84 -6.10
CA GLU A 198 -9.28 -8.90 -6.63
C GLU A 198 -10.77 -8.55 -6.46
N LYS A 199 -11.17 -8.06 -5.29
CA LYS A 199 -12.55 -7.61 -5.05
C LYS A 199 -12.92 -6.43 -5.96
N THR A 200 -12.03 -5.46 -6.09
CA THR A 200 -12.24 -4.28 -6.95
C THR A 200 -12.38 -4.69 -8.41
N GLU A 201 -11.50 -5.56 -8.90
CA GLU A 201 -11.52 -6.09 -10.26
C GLU A 201 -12.80 -6.91 -10.51
N HIS A 202 -13.22 -7.71 -9.54
CA HIS A 202 -14.46 -8.48 -9.63
C HIS A 202 -15.68 -7.57 -9.82
N ASP A 203 -15.79 -6.50 -9.04
CA ASP A 203 -16.91 -5.55 -9.13
C ASP A 203 -16.91 -4.82 -10.48
N ILE A 204 -15.73 -4.36 -10.95
CA ILE A 204 -15.57 -3.70 -12.25
C ILE A 204 -15.92 -4.65 -13.39
N ALA A 205 -15.39 -5.88 -13.38
CA ALA A 205 -15.65 -6.87 -14.42
C ALA A 205 -17.13 -7.28 -14.47
N THR A 206 -17.76 -7.40 -13.29
CA THR A 206 -19.19 -7.70 -13.17
C THR A 206 -20.03 -6.56 -13.74
N ALA A 207 -19.73 -5.31 -13.36
CA ALA A 207 -20.41 -4.13 -13.88
C ALA A 207 -20.24 -4.00 -15.40
N ALA A 208 -19.03 -4.18 -15.93
CA ALA A 208 -18.76 -4.13 -17.36
C ALA A 208 -19.52 -5.22 -18.14
N SER A 209 -19.58 -6.44 -17.59
CA SER A 209 -20.34 -7.56 -18.16
C SER A 209 -21.84 -7.29 -18.15
N LEU A 210 -22.38 -6.79 -17.03
CA LEU A 210 -23.79 -6.39 -16.92
C LEU A 210 -24.12 -5.27 -17.89
N HIS A 211 -23.28 -4.24 -17.97
CA HIS A 211 -23.44 -3.14 -18.90
C HIS A 211 -23.49 -3.63 -20.35
N ALA A 212 -22.55 -4.48 -20.77
CA ALA A 212 -22.53 -5.04 -22.12
C ALA A 212 -23.79 -5.87 -22.44
N LYS A 213 -24.22 -6.73 -21.50
CA LYS A 213 -25.41 -7.59 -21.68
C LYS A 213 -26.69 -6.77 -21.72
N LEU A 214 -26.89 -5.85 -20.77
CA LEU A 214 -28.09 -5.02 -20.74
C LEU A 214 -28.15 -4.10 -21.95
N LYS A 215 -27.00 -3.57 -22.39
CA LYS A 215 -26.89 -2.80 -23.63
C LYS A 215 -27.36 -3.61 -24.84
N GLN A 216 -26.90 -4.85 -24.98
CA GLN A 216 -27.34 -5.77 -26.03
C GLN A 216 -28.85 -6.06 -25.96
N GLY A 217 -29.36 -6.29 -24.75
CA GLY A 217 -30.79 -6.47 -24.50
C GLY A 217 -31.63 -5.29 -24.96
N LEU A 218 -31.17 -4.09 -24.68
CA LEU A 218 -31.87 -2.87 -25.06
C LEU A 218 -31.91 -2.70 -26.59
N ASP A 219 -30.78 -2.94 -27.27
CA ASP A 219 -30.65 -2.86 -28.73
C ASP A 219 -31.59 -3.82 -29.49
N ILE A 220 -32.06 -4.90 -28.85
CA ILE A 220 -33.06 -5.82 -29.43
C ILE A 220 -34.46 -5.18 -29.46
N ASN A 221 -34.76 -4.30 -28.51
CA ASN A 221 -36.10 -3.72 -28.32
C ASN A 221 -36.22 -2.29 -28.82
N THR A 222 -35.12 -1.56 -28.97
CA THR A 222 -35.10 -0.19 -29.48
C THR A 222 -34.35 -0.14 -30.80
N ASP A 223 -34.95 0.42 -31.85
CA ASP A 223 -34.20 0.81 -33.05
C ASP A 223 -33.08 1.76 -32.61
N SER A 224 -31.87 1.52 -33.12
CA SER A 224 -30.54 2.11 -32.80
C SER A 224 -30.39 3.66 -32.72
N VAL A 225 -31.48 4.41 -32.52
CA VAL A 225 -31.50 5.86 -32.29
C VAL A 225 -30.64 6.20 -31.08
N LYS A 226 -29.86 7.29 -31.22
CA LYS A 226 -28.93 7.81 -30.21
C LYS A 226 -29.62 7.88 -28.85
N ARG A 227 -29.08 7.09 -27.91
CA ARG A 227 -29.48 7.08 -26.50
C ARG A 227 -29.28 8.45 -25.88
N THR A 228 -30.17 8.81 -24.98
CA THR A 228 -30.01 9.99 -24.16
C THR A 228 -29.08 9.68 -22.99
N ALA A 229 -28.29 10.66 -22.54
CA ALA A 229 -27.42 10.51 -21.38
C ALA A 229 -28.21 10.18 -20.08
N ALA A 230 -29.52 10.45 -20.06
CA ALA A 230 -30.40 10.10 -18.94
C ALA A 230 -30.69 8.59 -18.89
N GLU A 231 -30.90 7.95 -20.04
CA GLU A 231 -31.17 6.51 -20.13
C GLU A 231 -29.93 5.69 -19.76
N ASP A 232 -28.75 6.10 -20.23
CA ASP A 232 -27.48 5.45 -19.84
C ASP A 232 -27.21 5.63 -18.34
N LYS A 233 -27.61 6.76 -17.74
CA LYS A 233 -27.49 6.99 -16.29
C LYS A 233 -28.44 6.11 -15.47
N GLU A 234 -29.68 5.93 -15.93
CA GLU A 234 -30.64 5.00 -15.30
C GLU A 234 -30.14 3.55 -15.35
N LEU A 235 -29.59 3.15 -16.50
CA LEU A 235 -29.01 1.83 -16.68
C LEU A 235 -27.82 1.59 -15.75
N MET A 236 -26.89 2.55 -15.67
CA MET A 236 -25.74 2.47 -14.76
C MET A 236 -26.15 2.43 -13.29
N ALA A 237 -27.19 3.19 -12.88
CA ALA A 237 -27.73 3.10 -11.53
C ALA A 237 -28.29 1.71 -11.21
N SER A 238 -28.95 1.07 -12.18
CA SER A 238 -29.44 -0.30 -12.03
C SER A 238 -28.32 -1.33 -11.93
N ILE A 239 -27.24 -1.14 -12.69
CA ILE A 239 -26.03 -1.99 -12.66
C ILE A 239 -25.34 -1.86 -11.30
N GLN A 240 -25.24 -0.64 -10.76
CA GLN A 240 -24.67 -0.42 -9.44
C GLN A 240 -25.43 -1.22 -8.38
N ILE A 241 -26.77 -1.17 -8.38
CA ILE A 241 -27.59 -1.96 -7.45
C ILE A 241 -27.34 -3.46 -7.65
N LEU A 242 -27.25 -3.95 -8.89
CA LEU A 242 -27.01 -5.37 -9.16
C LEU A 242 -25.61 -5.87 -8.77
N VAL A 243 -24.63 -4.98 -8.70
CA VAL A 243 -23.28 -5.31 -8.22
C VAL A 243 -23.28 -5.38 -6.69
N GLU A 244 -24.01 -4.48 -6.02
CA GLU A 244 -24.09 -4.41 -4.56
C GLU A 244 -25.07 -5.43 -3.95
N GLU A 245 -26.20 -5.67 -4.61
CA GLU A 245 -27.30 -6.50 -4.16
C GLU A 245 -27.70 -7.54 -5.23
N PRO A 246 -28.08 -8.77 -4.82
CA PRO A 246 -28.50 -9.81 -5.77
C PRO A 246 -29.90 -9.55 -6.36
N GLU A 247 -30.62 -8.55 -5.89
CA GLU A 247 -32.03 -8.28 -6.19
C GLU A 247 -32.19 -6.85 -6.72
N LEU A 248 -32.92 -6.69 -7.82
CA LEU A 248 -33.26 -5.38 -8.38
C LEU A 248 -34.78 -5.26 -8.50
N VAL A 249 -35.34 -4.25 -7.82
CA VAL A 249 -36.77 -3.93 -7.93
C VAL A 249 -36.99 -3.00 -9.11
N LEU A 250 -37.62 -3.51 -10.17
CA LEU A 250 -38.02 -2.72 -11.33
C LEU A 250 -39.35 -2.02 -11.04
N GLN A 251 -39.34 -0.68 -11.00
CA GLN A 251 -40.57 0.11 -10.80
C GLN A 251 -41.51 0.03 -12.00
N ASP A 252 -40.97 0.15 -13.22
CA ASP A 252 -41.72 -0.07 -14.46
C ASP A 252 -41.01 -1.08 -15.37
N PRO A 253 -41.38 -2.37 -15.31
CA PRO A 253 -40.73 -3.40 -16.11
C PRO A 253 -41.04 -3.33 -17.62
N VAL A 254 -41.98 -2.48 -18.05
CA VAL A 254 -42.43 -2.41 -19.44
C VAL A 254 -41.78 -1.25 -20.17
N THR A 255 -41.68 -0.08 -19.54
CA THR A 255 -41.20 1.14 -20.20
C THR A 255 -39.82 1.60 -19.76
N SER A 256 -39.34 1.17 -18.58
CA SER A 256 -37.99 1.55 -18.11
C SER A 256 -36.91 1.01 -19.04
N VAL A 257 -35.79 1.74 -19.11
CA VAL A 257 -34.63 1.37 -19.92
C VAL A 257 -34.11 0.00 -19.50
N THR A 258 -34.00 -0.21 -18.19
CA THR A 258 -33.56 -1.47 -17.61
C THR A 258 -34.56 -2.60 -17.86
N GLY A 259 -35.87 -2.32 -17.77
CA GLY A 259 -36.93 -3.28 -18.08
C GLY A 259 -36.88 -3.74 -19.54
N LEU A 260 -36.74 -2.80 -20.48
CA LEU A 260 -36.56 -3.09 -21.90
C LEU A 260 -35.29 -3.88 -22.16
N ALA A 261 -34.18 -3.57 -21.49
CA ALA A 261 -32.95 -4.36 -21.59
C ALA A 261 -33.16 -5.83 -21.18
N PHE A 262 -33.80 -6.07 -20.03
CA PHE A 262 -34.11 -7.43 -19.57
C PHE A 262 -35.06 -8.17 -20.50
N GLN A 263 -36.09 -7.49 -21.02
CA GLN A 263 -37.00 -8.09 -21.98
C GLN A 263 -36.27 -8.57 -23.23
N GLY A 264 -35.32 -7.79 -23.74
CA GLY A 264 -34.55 -8.15 -24.92
C GLY A 264 -33.65 -9.36 -24.68
N LEU A 265 -32.95 -9.37 -23.54
CA LEU A 265 -32.16 -10.53 -23.10
C LEU A 265 -33.01 -11.81 -22.98
N LEU A 266 -34.20 -11.70 -22.39
CA LEU A 266 -35.14 -12.81 -22.29
C LEU A 266 -35.63 -13.29 -23.66
N LYS A 267 -35.91 -12.38 -24.63
CA LYS A 267 -36.26 -12.75 -26.01
C LYS A 267 -35.15 -13.59 -26.65
N THR A 268 -33.89 -13.16 -26.54
CA THR A 268 -32.75 -13.92 -27.06
C THR A 268 -32.61 -15.30 -26.40
N GLN A 269 -32.81 -15.39 -25.09
CA GLN A 269 -32.66 -16.65 -24.38
C GLN A 269 -33.76 -17.65 -24.72
N ILE A 270 -35.01 -17.20 -24.83
CA ILE A 270 -36.14 -18.03 -25.27
C ILE A 270 -35.96 -18.51 -26.71
N ALA A 271 -35.50 -17.62 -27.60
CA ALA A 271 -35.18 -18.00 -28.98
C ALA A 271 -34.10 -19.09 -29.04
N PHE A 272 -33.05 -18.98 -28.22
CA PHE A 272 -31.98 -19.98 -28.14
C PHE A 272 -32.48 -21.33 -27.62
N GLN A 273 -33.28 -21.34 -26.55
CA GLN A 273 -33.90 -22.57 -26.02
C GLN A 273 -34.81 -23.25 -27.04
N SER A 274 -35.59 -22.47 -27.80
CA SER A 274 -36.45 -23.03 -28.85
C SER A 274 -35.68 -23.66 -30.02
N LEU A 275 -34.43 -23.26 -30.25
CA LEU A 275 -33.57 -23.86 -31.28
C LEU A 275 -32.97 -25.19 -30.81
N ASP A 276 -32.61 -25.29 -29.52
CA ASP A 276 -32.08 -26.54 -28.91
C ASP A 276 -33.14 -27.65 -28.81
N GLU A 277 -34.42 -27.30 -28.58
CA GLU A 277 -35.54 -28.26 -28.56
C GLU A 277 -35.83 -28.88 -29.95
N VAL A 278 -35.48 -28.20 -31.04
CA VAL A 278 -35.62 -28.76 -32.41
C VAL A 278 -34.57 -29.84 -32.68
N SER A 279 -33.38 -29.75 -32.08
CA SER A 279 -32.37 -30.81 -32.11
C SER A 279 -32.66 -31.97 -31.15
N SER A 280 -33.39 -31.71 -30.06
CA SER A 280 -33.67 -32.68 -29.00
C SER A 280 -35.17 -32.84 -28.76
N SER A 281 -35.92 -33.42 -29.71
CA SER A 281 -37.28 -33.87 -29.41
C SER A 281 -37.64 -35.24 -29.99
N ARG A 282 -37.52 -36.26 -29.12
CA ARG A 282 -38.62 -37.21 -28.87
C ARG A 282 -38.81 -37.32 -27.35
N HIS A 283 -39.93 -36.78 -26.87
CA HIS A 283 -40.50 -36.91 -25.51
C HIS A 283 -40.12 -35.86 -24.46
N SER A 284 -40.77 -34.69 -24.55
CA SER A 284 -41.45 -34.04 -23.39
C SER A 284 -42.13 -32.74 -23.85
N ARG A 285 -43.45 -32.79 -24.12
CA ARG A 285 -44.27 -31.59 -24.24
C ARG A 285 -44.58 -31.09 -22.83
N GLN A 286 -43.84 -30.11 -22.33
CA GLN A 286 -44.30 -29.28 -21.22
C GLN A 286 -44.34 -27.81 -21.63
N HIS A 287 -45.47 -27.18 -21.27
CA HIS A 287 -45.91 -25.81 -21.50
C HIS A 287 -44.88 -24.79 -22.01
N GLN A 288 -44.94 -24.51 -23.32
CA GLN A 288 -44.38 -23.29 -23.91
C GLN A 288 -45.12 -22.05 -23.39
N THR A 289 -44.47 -21.26 -22.54
CA THR A 289 -44.85 -19.86 -22.30
C THR A 289 -44.45 -19.02 -23.51
N LYS A 290 -45.39 -18.81 -24.44
CA LYS A 290 -45.16 -17.88 -25.56
C LYS A 290 -45.01 -16.46 -25.01
N PHE A 291 -43.79 -15.94 -25.04
CA PHE A 291 -43.50 -14.54 -24.72
C PHE A 291 -43.91 -13.66 -25.90
N THR A 292 -44.94 -12.83 -25.74
CA THR A 292 -45.50 -11.99 -26.82
C THR A 292 -44.80 -10.65 -26.97
N GLY A 293 -43.72 -10.41 -26.22
CA GLY A 293 -42.82 -9.25 -26.43
C GLY A 293 -43.27 -7.92 -25.84
N ALA A 294 -44.40 -7.87 -25.12
CA ALA A 294 -44.97 -6.63 -24.57
C ALA A 294 -44.84 -6.45 -23.04
N ALA A 295 -44.48 -7.50 -22.30
CA ALA A 295 -44.31 -7.47 -20.85
C ALA A 295 -43.45 -8.66 -20.41
N LEU A 296 -42.72 -8.55 -19.28
CA LEU A 296 -42.01 -9.67 -18.66
C LEU A 296 -42.92 -10.91 -18.54
N PRO A 297 -42.38 -12.14 -18.69
CA PRO A 297 -43.19 -13.34 -18.59
C PRO A 297 -43.88 -13.39 -17.23
N LYS A 298 -45.08 -13.99 -17.16
CA LYS A 298 -45.73 -14.23 -15.87
C LYS A 298 -44.74 -14.97 -14.97
N ALA A 299 -44.57 -14.48 -13.74
CA ALA A 299 -43.67 -15.06 -12.75
C ALA A 299 -43.82 -16.58 -12.72
N THR A 300 -42.74 -17.28 -13.05
CA THR A 300 -42.69 -18.75 -13.14
C THR A 300 -42.83 -19.39 -11.75
N ALA A 301 -42.31 -18.70 -10.74
CA ALA A 301 -42.34 -19.12 -9.35
C ALA A 301 -42.45 -17.90 -8.43
N ARG A 302 -42.87 -18.12 -7.19
CA ARG A 302 -42.77 -17.15 -6.10
C ARG A 302 -41.67 -17.59 -5.16
N GLU A 303 -40.70 -16.73 -4.94
CA GLU A 303 -39.67 -16.95 -3.93
C GLU A 303 -39.98 -16.09 -2.70
N PHE A 304 -39.93 -16.71 -1.53
CA PHE A 304 -40.03 -16.05 -0.23
C PHE A 304 -38.74 -16.31 0.53
N ILE A 305 -38.07 -15.23 0.92
CA ILE A 305 -36.90 -15.30 1.78
C ILE A 305 -37.29 -14.74 3.14
N LEU A 306 -37.37 -15.61 4.15
CA LEU A 306 -37.50 -15.19 5.53
C LEU A 306 -36.10 -15.04 6.12
N ARG A 307 -35.74 -13.81 6.49
CA ARG A 307 -34.53 -13.50 7.26
C ARG A 307 -34.97 -13.11 8.67
N THR A 308 -34.50 -13.82 9.68
CA THR A 308 -34.82 -13.51 11.08
C THR A 308 -33.61 -13.73 11.97
N VAL A 309 -33.54 -13.03 13.10
CA VAL A 309 -32.58 -13.28 14.16
C VAL A 309 -33.37 -13.74 15.36
N SER A 310 -33.20 -15.01 15.74
CA SER A 310 -33.93 -15.62 16.85
C SER A 310 -33.02 -16.55 17.64
N PRO A 311 -33.12 -16.56 18.98
CA PRO A 311 -32.51 -17.62 19.77
C PRO A 311 -33.25 -18.94 19.53
N GLN A 312 -32.56 -20.06 19.69
CA GLN A 312 -33.16 -21.39 19.80
C GLN A 312 -33.90 -21.50 21.16
N PRO A 313 -34.84 -22.46 21.32
CA PRO A 313 -35.60 -22.68 22.56
C PRO A 313 -34.77 -23.24 23.74
N SER A 314 -33.51 -22.81 23.88
CA SER A 314 -32.61 -23.09 25.01
C SER A 314 -32.36 -21.80 25.81
N LEU A 315 -32.35 -21.91 27.14
CA LEU A 315 -32.13 -20.78 28.06
C LEU A 315 -30.77 -20.10 27.91
N LEU A 316 -29.80 -20.77 27.28
CA LEU A 316 -28.43 -20.29 27.06
C LEU A 316 -28.15 -19.91 25.60
N SER A 317 -29.14 -19.99 24.71
CA SER A 317 -28.94 -19.70 23.28
C SER A 317 -28.79 -18.20 23.06
N SER A 318 -27.69 -17.80 22.41
CA SER A 318 -27.60 -16.47 21.83
C SER A 318 -28.54 -16.35 20.60
N PRO A 319 -29.04 -15.14 20.28
CA PRO A 319 -29.76 -14.89 19.04
C PRO A 319 -28.83 -15.10 17.83
N ALA A 320 -29.19 -16.01 16.94
CA ALA A 320 -28.41 -16.32 15.75
C ALA A 320 -29.22 -16.00 14.47
N PRO A 321 -28.56 -15.60 13.37
CA PRO A 321 -29.23 -15.35 12.10
C PRO A 321 -29.75 -16.66 11.51
N GLN A 322 -31.00 -16.66 11.10
CA GLN A 322 -31.69 -17.77 10.47
C GLN A 322 -32.23 -17.30 9.11
N ARG A 323 -32.07 -18.13 8.09
CA ARG A 323 -32.61 -17.87 6.75
C ARG A 323 -33.44 -19.06 6.29
N MET A 324 -34.66 -18.80 5.86
CA MET A 324 -35.48 -19.79 5.18
C MET A 324 -35.83 -19.28 3.79
N PHE A 325 -35.59 -20.13 2.80
CA PHE A 325 -35.94 -19.95 1.41
C PHE A 325 -37.14 -20.84 1.10
N CYS A 326 -38.20 -20.27 0.54
CA CYS A 326 -39.37 -20.99 0.09
C CYS A 326 -39.63 -20.62 -1.37
N PHE A 327 -39.53 -21.60 -2.26
CA PHE A 327 -39.76 -21.46 -3.69
C PHE A 327 -41.03 -22.22 -4.07
N LEU A 328 -42.03 -21.46 -4.49
CA LEU A 328 -43.34 -21.97 -4.88
C LEU A 328 -43.47 -21.90 -6.40
N THR A 329 -43.58 -23.05 -7.04
CA THR A 329 -44.02 -23.16 -8.44
C THR A 329 -45.47 -23.65 -8.50
N LYS A 330 -46.01 -23.89 -9.70
CA LYS A 330 -47.35 -24.50 -9.84
C LYS A 330 -47.39 -25.96 -9.44
N ASP A 331 -46.27 -26.67 -9.60
CA ASP A 331 -46.21 -28.13 -9.48
C ASP A 331 -45.42 -28.59 -8.25
N GLU A 332 -44.55 -27.74 -7.70
CA GLU A 332 -43.70 -28.03 -6.55
C GLU A 332 -43.53 -26.85 -5.59
N THR A 333 -43.44 -27.18 -4.30
CA THR A 333 -43.06 -26.28 -3.22
C THR A 333 -41.74 -26.78 -2.64
N ARG A 334 -40.67 -25.98 -2.76
CA ARG A 334 -39.36 -26.29 -2.20
C ARG A 334 -39.07 -25.34 -1.04
N VAL A 335 -38.75 -25.90 0.12
CA VAL A 335 -38.32 -25.12 1.28
C VAL A 335 -36.92 -25.55 1.66
N ALA A 336 -36.01 -24.60 1.76
CA ALA A 336 -34.64 -24.81 2.21
C ALA A 336 -34.34 -23.85 3.36
N GLY A 337 -33.71 -24.34 4.43
CA GLY A 337 -33.31 -23.51 5.56
C GLY A 337 -31.80 -23.52 5.70
N ALA A 338 -31.22 -22.36 6.01
CA ALA A 338 -29.88 -22.20 6.51
C ALA A 338 -29.99 -21.70 7.95
N PHE A 339 -29.65 -22.57 8.89
CA PHE A 339 -29.80 -22.30 10.31
C PHE A 339 -28.44 -22.26 10.98
N THR A 340 -28.16 -21.15 11.66
CA THR A 340 -26.90 -20.97 12.38
C THR A 340 -27.10 -21.40 13.83
N GLN A 341 -26.17 -22.19 14.35
CA GLN A 341 -26.19 -22.67 15.73
C GLN A 341 -24.97 -22.12 16.49
N ASP A 342 -25.20 -21.67 17.71
CA ASP A 342 -24.15 -21.33 18.66
C ASP A 342 -23.53 -22.62 19.21
N VAL A 343 -22.20 -22.76 19.12
CA VAL A 343 -21.46 -23.99 19.47
C VAL A 343 -20.93 -23.89 20.92
N LEU A 344 -21.69 -23.27 21.83
CA LEU A 344 -21.41 -23.40 23.25
C LEU A 344 -21.63 -24.86 23.67
N ILE A 345 -20.55 -25.66 23.58
CA ILE A 345 -20.42 -26.97 24.17
C ILE A 345 -20.54 -26.75 25.69
N VAL A 346 -21.66 -27.19 26.27
CA VAL A 346 -21.80 -27.35 27.73
C VAL A 346 -21.05 -28.60 28.16
#